data_AF-A0A7S2V391-F1
#
_entry.id   AF-A0A7S2V391-F1
#
_cell.length_a   1.000
_cell.length_b   1.000
_cell.length_c   1.000
_cell.angle_alpha   90.00
_cell.angle_beta   90.00
_cell.angle_gamma   90.00
#
_symmetry.space_group_name_H-M   'P 1'
#
loop_
_entity.id
_entity.type
_entity.pdbx_description
1 polymer ?
#
loop_
_entity_poly.entity_id
_entity_poly.type
_entity_poly.pdbx_seq_one_letter_code
_entity_poly.pdbx_strand_id
1 'polypeptide(L)'
;VVYAIVVLALSSRELGGQRGVQLALTSFGVACIVVMVATCVAALLTEPYDGTAQRNARSHVADVPLGFSLTGLCNLITNATFALMAQPSVPQLLQVMKDPRNAPPVFAAALTFAAFCYVSLGLVCAMFFGTGVEDLVTLNWKSYTAGYDH
;
A
#
# COMPACT_ATOMS: atom_id res chain seq x y z
N VAL A 1 15.54 -18.85 -1.18
CA VAL A 1 16.38 -19.56 -0.18
C VAL A 1 16.93 -18.60 0.87
N VAL A 2 17.70 -17.56 0.51
CA VAL A 2 18.25 -16.58 1.47
C VAL A 2 17.16 -15.91 2.33
N TYR A 3 16.08 -15.44 1.72
CA TYR A 3 14.93 -14.86 2.43
C TYR A 3 14.35 -15.81 3.49
N ALA A 4 14.13 -17.08 3.14
CA ALA A 4 13.58 -18.08 4.05
C ALA A 4 14.49 -18.34 5.26
N ILE A 5 15.82 -18.37 5.06
CA ILE A 5 16.80 -18.56 6.14
C ILE A 5 16.76 -17.37 7.10
N VAL A 6 16.73 -16.14 6.57
CA VAL A 6 16.65 -14.92 7.39
C VAL A 6 15.34 -14.88 8.19
N VAL A 7 14.21 -15.22 7.57
CA VAL A 7 12.91 -15.27 8.24
C VAL A 7 12.89 -16.33 9.34
N LEU A 8 13.39 -17.55 9.07
CA LEU A 8 13.48 -18.62 10.08
C LEU A 8 14.36 -18.22 11.27
N ALA A 9 15.50 -17.58 11.01
CA ALA A 9 16.38 -17.07 12.06
C ALA A 9 15.71 -15.98 12.89
N LEU A 10 14.96 -15.06 12.25
CA LEU A 10 14.19 -14.03 12.96
C LEU A 10 13.04 -14.63 13.77
N SER A 11 12.35 -15.65 13.25
CA SER A 11 11.27 -16.36 13.95
C SER A 11 11.76 -17.14 15.17
N SER A 12 13.04 -17.57 15.20
CA SER A 12 13.64 -18.23 16.35
C SER A 12 13.99 -17.29 17.53
N ARG A 13 13.94 -15.96 17.33
CA ARG A 13 14.14 -15.00 18.42
C ARG A 13 12.89 -14.88 19.27
N GLU A 14 13.08 -14.70 20.58
CA GLU A 14 11.98 -14.45 21.52
C GLU A 14 11.07 -13.29 21.06
N LEU A 15 9.76 -13.44 21.29
CA LEU A 15 8.71 -12.50 20.90
C LEU A 15 8.99 -11.06 21.38
N GLY A 16 9.64 -10.90 22.54
CA GLY A 16 10.08 -9.60 23.06
C GLY A 16 11.15 -8.92 22.20
N GLY A 17 12.04 -9.69 21.57
CA GLY A 17 13.10 -9.21 20.68
C GLY A 17 12.63 -8.89 19.25
N GLN A 18 11.46 -9.39 18.85
CA GLN A 18 10.89 -9.14 17.52
C GLN A 18 10.18 -7.78 17.40
N ARG A 19 9.82 -7.16 18.53
CA ARG A 19 9.14 -5.84 18.55
C ARG A 19 9.92 -4.76 17.80
N GLY A 20 11.25 -4.73 17.96
CA GLY A 20 12.11 -3.74 17.28
C GLY A 20 12.11 -3.92 15.77
N VAL A 21 12.19 -5.17 15.29
CA VAL A 21 12.15 -5.50 13.87
C VAL A 21 10.79 -5.16 13.27
N GLN A 22 9.70 -5.48 13.98
CA GLN A 22 8.34 -5.18 13.53
C GLN A 22 8.09 -3.67 13.44
N LEU A 23 8.60 -2.90 14.41
CA LEU A 23 8.53 -1.44 14.38
C LEU A 23 9.32 -0.87 13.19
N ALA A 24 10.53 -1.37 12.95
CA ALA A 24 11.38 -0.95 11.84
C ALA A 24 10.76 -1.28 10.47
N LEU A 25 10.18 -2.47 10.31
CA LEU A 25 9.51 -2.86 9.06
C LEU A 25 8.26 -2.02 8.82
N THR A 26 7.45 -1.78 9.87
CA THR A 26 6.25 -0.96 9.76
C THR A 26 6.60 0.49 9.42
N SER A 27 7.62 1.06 10.08
CA SER A 27 8.05 2.43 9.81
C SER A 27 8.61 2.58 8.40
N PHE A 28 9.44 1.63 7.95
CA PHE A 28 9.94 1.60 6.58
C PHE A 28 8.80 1.48 5.56
N GLY A 29 7.81 0.60 5.81
CA GLY A 29 6.65 0.44 4.96
C GLY A 29 5.82 1.73 4.84
N VAL A 30 5.53 2.38 5.97
CA VAL A 30 4.83 3.68 5.97
C VAL A 30 5.62 4.75 5.22
N ALA A 31 6.95 4.81 5.41
CA ALA A 31 7.80 5.75 4.68
C ALA A 31 7.75 5.51 3.16
N CYS A 32 7.77 4.25 2.71
CA CYS A 32 7.62 3.91 1.30
C CYS A 32 6.27 4.38 0.76
N ILE A 33 5.17 4.12 1.48
CA ILE A 33 3.83 4.55 1.06
C ILE A 33 3.77 6.08 0.93
N VAL A 34 4.34 6.82 1.89
CA VAL A 34 4.39 8.28 1.84
C VAL A 34 5.17 8.76 0.62
N VAL A 35 6.34 8.18 0.34
CA VAL A 35 7.15 8.53 -0.83
C VAL A 35 6.38 8.23 -2.12
N MET A 36 5.71 7.07 -2.22
CA MET A 36 4.94 6.68 -3.39
C MET A 36 3.75 7.62 -3.64
N VAL A 37 2.99 7.95 -2.60
CA VAL A 37 1.88 8.90 -2.70
C VAL A 37 2.40 10.29 -3.07
N ALA A 38 3.44 10.79 -2.40
CA ALA A 38 3.99 12.12 -2.65
C ALA A 38 4.57 12.26 -4.06
N THR A 39 5.29 11.26 -4.56
CA THR A 39 5.88 11.28 -5.91
C THR A 39 4.81 11.24 -6.99
N CYS A 40 3.79 10.38 -6.88
CA CYS A 40 2.68 10.37 -7.84
C CYS A 40 1.85 11.67 -7.78
N VAL A 41 1.55 12.19 -6.58
CA VAL A 41 0.82 13.47 -6.45
C VAL A 41 1.65 14.63 -7.01
N ALA A 42 2.96 14.66 -6.75
CA ALA A 42 3.84 15.68 -7.32
C ALA A 42 3.84 15.61 -8.85
N ALA A 43 3.99 14.41 -9.44
CA ALA A 43 3.95 14.22 -10.88
C ALA A 43 2.61 14.69 -11.49
N LEU A 44 1.49 14.39 -10.83
CA LEU A 44 0.16 14.89 -11.24
C LEU A 44 0.03 16.42 -11.18
N LEU A 45 0.84 17.11 -10.38
CA LEU A 45 0.80 18.57 -10.21
C LEU A 45 1.86 19.33 -11.01
N THR A 46 2.99 18.70 -11.37
CA THR A 46 4.15 19.38 -11.98
C THR A 46 4.27 19.21 -13.49
N GLU A 47 3.62 18.21 -14.10
CA GLU A 47 3.64 18.07 -15.57
C GLU A 47 2.76 19.17 -16.22
N PRO A 48 3.33 20.08 -17.05
CA PRO A 48 2.53 21.08 -17.75
C PRO A 48 1.63 20.41 -18.80
N TYR A 49 0.35 20.79 -18.85
CA TYR A 49 -0.60 20.46 -19.91
C TYR A 49 0.00 20.84 -21.28
N ASP A 50 0.65 19.90 -21.96
CA ASP A 50 1.11 20.13 -23.33
C ASP A 50 -0.04 19.79 -24.29
N GLY A 51 -0.92 20.78 -24.50
CA GLY A 51 -2.05 20.73 -25.43
C GLY A 51 -1.65 20.53 -26.90
N THR A 52 -0.37 20.30 -27.21
CA THR A 52 0.13 20.07 -28.58
C THR A 52 0.92 18.77 -28.77
N ALA A 53 1.18 18.00 -27.71
CA ALA A 53 1.82 16.69 -27.82
C ALA A 53 0.77 15.58 -28.00
N GLN A 54 0.47 15.30 -29.28
CA GLN A 54 -0.22 14.10 -29.77
C GLN A 54 -1.74 14.02 -29.49
N ARG A 55 -2.50 13.82 -30.58
CA ARG A 55 -3.97 13.64 -30.69
C ARG A 55 -4.57 12.47 -29.87
N ASN A 56 -3.83 11.88 -28.94
CA ASN A 56 -4.24 10.85 -27.98
C ASN A 56 -3.93 11.30 -26.54
N ALA A 57 -4.10 12.59 -26.25
CA ALA A 57 -3.84 13.20 -24.95
C ALA A 57 -4.66 12.49 -23.86
N ARG A 58 -3.96 11.60 -23.14
CA ARG A 58 -4.46 10.92 -21.94
C ARG A 58 -4.86 12.01 -20.96
N SER A 59 -6.17 12.08 -20.70
CA SER A 59 -6.75 12.82 -19.59
C SER A 59 -5.87 12.68 -18.35
N HIS A 60 -5.66 13.77 -17.61
CA HIS A 60 -4.79 13.86 -16.42
C HIS A 60 -5.22 12.92 -15.27
N VAL A 61 -6.32 12.21 -15.51
CA VAL A 61 -6.85 11.11 -14.74
C VAL A 61 -7.05 10.02 -15.79
N ALA A 62 -6.38 8.88 -15.62
CA ALA A 62 -6.66 7.73 -16.45
C ALA A 62 -8.18 7.49 -16.51
N ASP A 63 -8.69 7.12 -17.68
CA ASP A 63 -10.11 6.85 -17.89
C ASP A 63 -10.43 5.51 -17.21
N VAL A 64 -10.50 5.53 -15.88
CA VAL A 64 -10.81 4.37 -15.06
C VAL A 64 -12.33 4.19 -15.15
N PRO A 65 -12.82 3.08 -15.74
CA PRO A 65 -14.24 2.83 -15.77
C PRO A 65 -14.73 2.68 -14.34
N LEU A 66 -15.37 3.72 -13.81
CA LEU A 66 -16.10 3.71 -12.53
C LEU A 66 -17.36 2.80 -12.58
N GLY A 67 -17.44 1.93 -13.59
CA GLY A 67 -18.52 0.98 -13.78
C GLY A 67 -18.51 -0.07 -12.68
N PHE A 68 -19.67 -0.27 -12.07
CA PHE A 68 -19.86 -1.33 -11.09
C PHE A 68 -19.79 -2.70 -11.77
N SER A 69 -18.69 -3.43 -11.58
CA SER A 69 -18.55 -4.83 -11.99
C SER A 69 -18.61 -5.72 -10.75
N LEU A 70 -19.54 -6.67 -10.74
CA LEU A 70 -19.66 -7.63 -9.64
C LEU A 70 -18.35 -8.43 -9.45
N THR A 71 -17.70 -8.80 -10.56
CA THR A 71 -16.41 -9.49 -10.55
C THR A 71 -15.30 -8.59 -9.97
N GLY A 72 -15.28 -7.31 -10.36
CA GLY A 72 -14.33 -6.33 -9.81
C GLY A 72 -14.53 -6.09 -8.31
N LEU A 73 -15.79 -6.06 -7.86
CA LEU A 73 -16.13 -5.93 -6.44
C LEU A 73 -15.69 -7.16 -5.64
N CYS A 74 -15.95 -8.38 -6.13
CA CYS A 74 -15.49 -9.60 -5.46
C CYS A 74 -13.96 -9.62 -5.33
N ASN A 75 -13.24 -9.30 -6.40
CA ASN A 75 -11.78 -9.22 -6.37
C ASN A 75 -11.28 -8.17 -5.36
N LEU A 76 -11.91 -6.98 -5.34
CA LEU A 76 -11.59 -5.94 -4.37
C LEU A 76 -11.81 -6.40 -2.93
N ILE A 77 -12.95 -7.03 -2.64
CA ILE A 77 -13.28 -7.53 -1.29
C ILE A 77 -12.29 -8.63 -0.87
N THR A 78 -11.97 -9.58 -1.75
CA THR A 78 -11.01 -10.65 -1.46
C THR A 78 -9.62 -10.09 -1.18
N ASN A 79 -9.13 -9.18 -2.03
CA ASN A 79 -7.83 -8.56 -1.87
C ASN A 79 -7.77 -7.68 -0.61
N ALA A 80 -8.81 -6.89 -0.33
CA ALA A 80 -8.90 -6.07 0.87
C ALA A 80 -8.95 -6.92 2.15
N THR A 81 -9.69 -8.03 2.13
CA THR A 81 -9.77 -8.97 3.26
C THR A 81 -8.42 -9.59 3.55
N PHE A 82 -7.69 -10.01 2.52
CA PHE A 82 -6.35 -10.55 2.67
C PHE A 82 -5.35 -9.49 3.16
N ALA A 83 -5.42 -8.27 2.62
CA ALA A 83 -4.54 -7.16 2.98
C ALA A 83 -4.73 -6.68 4.43
N LEU A 84 -5.95 -6.76 4.97
CA LEU A 84 -6.29 -6.34 6.33
C LEU A 84 -6.38 -7.52 7.32
N MET A 85 -5.94 -8.72 6.92
CA MET A 85 -6.00 -9.90 7.77
C MET A 85 -4.99 -9.78 8.93
N ALA A 86 -5.51 -9.50 10.13
CA ALA A 86 -4.74 -9.36 11.37
C ALA A 86 -5.26 -10.25 12.52
N GLN A 87 -6.41 -10.90 12.33
CA GLN A 87 -7.14 -11.67 13.34
C GLN A 87 -6.31 -12.78 14.00
N PRO A 88 -5.50 -13.57 13.27
CA PRO A 88 -4.69 -14.62 13.88
C PRO A 88 -3.63 -14.10 14.87
N SER A 89 -3.19 -12.85 14.70
CA SER A 89 -2.14 -12.22 15.51
C SER A 89 -2.70 -11.55 16.78
N VAL A 90 -4.02 -11.36 16.87
CA VAL A 90 -4.68 -10.66 17.99
C VAL A 90 -4.35 -11.28 19.36
N PRO A 91 -4.42 -12.62 19.57
CA PRO A 91 -4.13 -13.20 20.88
C PRO A 91 -2.70 -12.95 21.35
N GLN A 92 -1.72 -12.99 20.43
CA GLN A 92 -0.31 -12.72 20.75
C GLN A 92 -0.09 -11.24 21.10
N LEU A 93 -0.76 -10.34 20.37
CA LEU A 93 -0.72 -8.90 20.64
C LEU A 93 -1.36 -8.57 22.00
N LEU A 94 -2.46 -9.23 22.38
CA LEU A 94 -3.10 -9.04 23.67
C LEU A 94 -2.19 -9.40 24.86
N GLN A 95 -1.33 -10.42 24.70
CA GLN A 95 -0.38 -10.84 25.75
C GLN A 95 0.71 -9.80 26.03
N VAL A 96 1.04 -8.96 25.05
CA VAL A 96 2.06 -7.91 25.18
C VAL A 96 1.46 -6.53 25.47
N MET A 97 0.14 -6.40 25.46
CA MET A 97 -0.54 -5.15 25.81
C MET A 97 -0.51 -4.92 27.31
N LYS A 98 -0.15 -3.69 27.71
CA LYS A 98 -0.15 -3.26 29.12
C LYS A 98 -1.56 -3.29 29.74
N ASP A 99 -2.57 -2.97 28.94
CA ASP A 99 -3.99 -3.00 29.36
C ASP A 99 -4.86 -3.57 28.23
N PRO A 100 -5.36 -4.81 28.36
CA PRO A 100 -6.17 -5.47 27.34
C PRO A 100 -7.54 -4.82 27.14
N ARG A 101 -8.02 -3.98 28.08
CA ARG A 101 -9.30 -3.26 27.93
C ARG A 101 -9.27 -2.25 26.80
N ASN A 102 -8.08 -1.74 26.47
CA ASN A 102 -7.87 -0.81 25.36
C ASN A 102 -7.62 -1.51 24.03
N ALA A 103 -7.68 -2.85 23.97
CA ALA A 103 -7.41 -3.58 22.74
C ALA A 103 -8.39 -3.24 21.61
N PRO A 104 -9.73 -3.24 21.80
CA PRO A 104 -10.66 -2.95 20.70
C PRO A 104 -10.40 -1.61 20.00
N PRO A 105 -10.25 -0.46 20.69
CA PRO A 105 -9.99 0.81 20.02
C PRO A 105 -8.60 0.87 19.37
N VAL A 106 -7.58 0.22 19.96
CA VAL A 106 -6.22 0.16 19.38
C VAL A 106 -6.21 -0.63 18.07
N PHE A 107 -6.84 -1.80 18.04
CA PHE A 107 -6.94 -2.60 16.81
C PHE A 107 -7.78 -1.90 15.75
N ALA A 108 -8.90 -1.28 16.14
CA ALA A 108 -9.73 -0.52 15.21
C ALA A 108 -8.94 0.65 14.58
N ALA A 109 -8.19 1.41 15.38
CA ALA A 109 -7.35 2.49 14.88
C ALA A 109 -6.26 1.98 13.93
N ALA A 110 -5.58 0.89 14.27
CA ALA A 110 -4.54 0.29 13.44
C ALA A 110 -5.08 -0.22 12.08
N LEU A 111 -6.22 -0.91 12.10
CA LEU A 111 -6.88 -1.38 10.88
C LEU A 111 -7.39 -0.23 10.01
N THR A 112 -7.97 0.80 10.63
CA THR A 112 -8.44 1.99 9.91
C THR A 112 -7.28 2.73 9.26
N PHE A 113 -6.15 2.86 9.98
CA PHE A 113 -4.94 3.46 9.43
C PHE A 113 -4.38 2.66 8.24
N ALA A 114 -4.28 1.33 8.37
CA ALA A 114 -3.82 0.48 7.28
C ALA A 114 -4.75 0.57 6.05
N ALA A 115 -6.07 0.55 6.27
CA ALA A 115 -7.06 0.72 5.22
C ALA A 115 -6.90 2.08 4.51
N PHE A 116 -6.71 3.16 5.27
CA PHE A 116 -6.47 4.49 4.72
C PHE A 116 -5.20 4.54 3.86
N CYS A 117 -4.11 3.95 4.32
CA CYS A 117 -2.87 3.86 3.55
C CYS A 117 -3.05 3.09 2.23
N TYR A 118 -3.76 1.96 2.25
CA TYR A 118 -3.98 1.18 1.03
C TYR A 118 -4.95 1.85 0.06
N VAL A 119 -6.03 2.46 0.56
CA VAL A 119 -6.99 3.20 -0.29
C VAL A 119 -6.32 4.42 -0.92
N SER A 120 -5.56 5.21 -0.16
CA SER A 120 -4.87 6.39 -0.69
C SER A 120 -3.83 6.00 -1.75
N LEU A 121 -3.02 4.97 -1.49
CA LEU A 121 -2.04 4.49 -2.46
C LEU A 121 -2.72 3.94 -3.73
N GLY A 122 -3.75 3.10 -3.58
CA GLY A 122 -4.47 2.52 -4.70
C GLY A 122 -5.14 3.59 -5.58
N LEU A 123 -5.75 4.60 -4.96
CA LEU A 123 -6.41 5.70 -5.68
C LEU A 123 -5.40 6.56 -6.44
N VAL A 124 -4.28 6.94 -5.80
CA VAL A 124 -3.24 7.75 -6.45
C VAL A 124 -2.55 6.98 -7.58
N CYS A 125 -2.27 5.69 -7.39
CA CYS A 125 -1.67 4.86 -8.44
C CYS A 125 -2.64 4.62 -9.60
N ALA A 126 -3.93 4.38 -9.33
CA ALA A 126 -4.94 4.23 -10.37
C ALA A 126 -5.12 5.52 -11.19
N MET A 127 -5.06 6.69 -10.55
CA MET A 127 -5.13 7.98 -11.25
C MET A 127 -3.91 8.23 -12.13
N PHE A 128 -2.70 7.93 -11.64
CA PHE A 128 -1.44 8.20 -12.35
C PHE A 128 -1.11 7.14 -13.42
N PHE A 129 -1.15 5.86 -13.08
CA PHE A 129 -0.77 4.75 -13.99
C PHE A 129 -1.96 4.20 -14.79
N GLY A 130 -3.21 4.46 -14.38
CA GLY A 130 -4.39 3.97 -15.08
C GLY A 130 -4.47 2.44 -15.17
N THR A 131 -4.64 1.94 -16.39
CA THR A 131 -4.68 0.49 -16.65
C THR A 131 -3.30 -0.17 -16.62
N GLY A 132 -2.22 0.60 -16.48
CA GLY A 132 -0.85 0.11 -16.37
C GLY A 132 -0.41 -0.25 -14.96
N VAL A 133 -1.31 -0.24 -13.96
CA VAL A 133 -0.98 -0.64 -12.59
C VAL A 133 -0.66 -2.14 -12.56
N GLU A 134 0.61 -2.45 -12.32
CA GLU A 134 1.07 -3.83 -12.05
C GLU A 134 0.44 -4.41 -10.77
N ASP A 135 0.24 -5.74 -10.74
CA ASP A 135 -0.30 -6.49 -9.59
C ASP A 135 0.46 -6.19 -8.28
N LEU A 136 1.78 -5.98 -8.39
CA LEU A 136 2.60 -5.47 -7.31
C LEU A 136 2.93 -4.00 -7.59
N VAL A 137 2.30 -3.10 -6.84
CA VAL A 137 2.41 -1.65 -7.05
C VAL A 137 3.85 -1.13 -7.06
N THR A 138 4.76 -1.75 -6.30
CA THR A 138 6.18 -1.37 -6.26
C THR A 138 6.93 -1.65 -7.56
N LEU A 139 6.43 -2.54 -8.43
CA LEU A 139 6.99 -2.76 -9.76
C LEU A 139 6.78 -1.55 -10.68
N ASN A 140 5.70 -0.79 -10.49
CA ASN A 140 5.47 0.44 -11.24
C ASN A 140 6.59 1.48 -10.99
N TRP A 141 7.25 1.43 -9.83
CA TRP A 141 8.39 2.29 -9.50
C TRP A 141 9.70 1.89 -10.16
N LYS A 142 9.79 0.68 -10.75
CA LYS A 142 10.97 0.28 -11.53
C LYS A 142 11.05 1.05 -12.86
N SER A 143 9.89 1.36 -13.45
CA SER A 143 9.75 2.06 -14.73
C SER A 143 9.21 3.48 -14.57
N TYR A 144 9.21 4.02 -13.33
CA TYR A 144 8.68 5.34 -13.05
C TYR A 144 9.67 6.43 -13.50
N THR A 145 9.26 7.24 -14.47
CA THR A 145 10.06 8.35 -15.01
C THR A 145 9.54 9.74 -14.64
N ALA A 146 8.47 9.83 -13.82
CA ALA A 146 7.88 11.10 -13.37
C ALA A 146 7.56 12.09 -14.50
N GLY A 147 7.23 11.58 -15.70
CA GLY A 147 6.95 12.39 -16.89
C GLY A 147 8.17 12.82 -17.71
N TYR A 148 9.38 12.45 -17.28
CA TYR A 148 10.61 12.73 -18.02
C TYR A 148 11.07 11.48 -18.76
N ASP A 149 10.48 11.20 -19.92
CA ASP A 149 11.12 10.33 -20.90
C ASP A 149 11.97 11.18 -21.87
N HIS A 150 13.23 10.78 -22.02
CA HIS A 150 14.01 11.01 -23.23
C HIS A 150 13.72 9.89 -24.24
#